data_AF-A0A3N5JLK4-F1
#
_entry.id   AF-A0A3N5JLK4-F1
#
_cell.length_a   1.000
_cell.length_b   1.000
_cell.length_c   1.000
_cell.angle_alpha   90.00
_cell.angle_beta   90.00
_cell.angle_gamma   90.00
#
_symmetry.space_group_name_H-M   'P 1'
#
loop_
_entity.id
_entity.type
_entity.pdbx_description
1 polymer ?
#
loop_
_entity_poly.entity_id
_entity_poly.type
_entity_poly.pdbx_seq_one_letter_code
_entity_poly.pdbx_strand_id
1 'polypeptide(L)'
;MLSKNLNCLLLLVIFVLFSAPPSVAQAPDTVDVAWSSLNQGYINAAIQGDTTAAGERANPNRVYRLERNKIYFLNAPLIATDWHFSVIGAEPKGADDKSAPPVLMPGKDDQGNRPNIYIYASGDITIKGIWFFAYLTDPGVDQTTSDDAFIFAVGDSTRIIIQDNIFDGAHVALSSKGKWQDWLIENNHARNLLGNYSWYIGHFMHHEKVPGGTFIVRNNTMFNCGGFTWAVPLEKYLLFEH
;
A
#
# COMPACT_ATOMS: atom_id res chain seq x y z
N MET A 1 -14.83 25.24 61.49
CA MET A 1 -14.32 23.92 61.04
C MET A 1 -14.32 23.72 59.51
N LEU A 2 -14.79 24.67 58.68
CA LEU A 2 -14.81 24.49 57.21
C LEU A 2 -13.53 24.90 56.45
N SER A 3 -12.60 25.66 57.04
CA SER A 3 -11.46 26.24 56.29
C SER A 3 -10.26 25.31 56.07
N LYS A 4 -10.09 24.24 56.87
CA LYS A 4 -8.97 23.29 56.71
C LYS A 4 -9.18 22.30 55.57
N ASN A 5 -10.44 21.94 55.27
CA ASN A 5 -10.77 20.97 54.24
C ASN A 5 -10.71 21.57 52.82
N LEU A 6 -10.89 22.89 52.69
CA LEU A 6 -10.81 23.58 51.41
C LEU A 6 -9.35 23.73 50.92
N ASN A 7 -8.40 23.96 51.84
CA ASN A 7 -6.99 24.09 51.50
C ASN A 7 -6.34 22.75 51.09
N CYS A 8 -6.74 21.64 51.72
CA CYS A 8 -6.30 20.30 51.28
C CYS A 8 -6.85 19.92 49.91
N LEU A 9 -8.09 20.31 49.59
CA LEU A 9 -8.70 20.02 48.29
C LEU A 9 -8.03 20.83 47.17
N LEU A 10 -7.68 22.09 47.44
CA LEU A 10 -7.00 22.96 46.47
C LEU A 10 -5.58 22.48 46.14
N LEU A 11 -4.84 21.99 47.14
CA LEU A 11 -3.50 21.41 46.97
C LEU A 11 -3.52 20.08 46.20
N LEU A 12 -4.56 19.25 46.39
CA LEU A 12 -4.73 17.99 45.66
C LEU A 12 -5.02 18.22 44.17
N VAL A 13 -5.82 19.23 43.83
CA VAL A 13 -6.15 19.57 42.43
C VAL A 13 -4.93 20.11 41.68
N ILE A 14 -4.08 20.89 42.34
CA ILE A 14 -2.84 21.41 41.73
C ILE A 14 -1.84 20.28 41.46
N PHE A 15 -1.73 19.28 42.33
CA PHE A 15 -0.80 18.15 42.13
C PHE A 15 -1.22 17.21 40.99
N VAL A 16 -2.52 17.10 40.71
CA VAL A 16 -3.06 16.30 39.57
C VAL A 16 -2.87 17.03 38.23
N LEU A 17 -2.82 18.37 38.22
CA LEU A 17 -2.63 19.16 37.00
C LEU A 17 -1.16 19.18 36.51
N PHE A 18 -0.20 18.89 37.39
CA PHE A 18 1.24 18.88 37.06
C PHE A 18 1.82 17.47 36.80
N SER A 19 1.04 16.41 36.98
CA SER A 19 1.46 15.03 36.71
C SER A 19 1.00 14.49 35.35
N ALA A 20 0.45 15.35 34.49
CA ALA A 20 0.15 14.98 33.11
C ALA A 20 1.46 14.56 32.41
N PRO A 21 1.59 13.31 31.95
CA PRO A 21 2.76 12.90 31.18
C PRO A 21 2.87 13.83 29.96
N PRO A 22 4.09 14.19 29.52
CA PRO A 22 4.26 15.03 28.35
C PRO A 22 3.48 14.40 27.20
N SER A 23 2.58 15.19 26.62
CA SER A 23 1.86 14.81 25.42
C SER A 23 2.92 14.56 24.36
N VAL A 24 3.25 13.29 24.13
CA VAL A 24 4.08 12.89 22.99
C VAL A 24 3.29 13.38 21.79
N ALA A 25 3.81 14.39 21.08
CA ALA A 25 3.17 14.91 19.89
C ALA A 25 2.90 13.71 18.98
N GLN A 26 1.62 13.39 18.75
CA GLN A 26 1.26 12.34 17.81
C GLN A 26 1.78 12.81 16.46
N ALA A 27 2.81 12.12 15.98
CA ALA A 27 3.40 12.43 14.70
C ALA A 27 2.30 12.32 13.64
N PRO A 28 2.22 13.26 12.70
CA PRO A 28 1.06 13.40 11.81
C PRO A 28 0.70 12.06 11.17
N ASP A 29 -0.59 11.80 11.10
CA ASP A 29 -1.13 10.56 10.52
C ASP A 29 -0.82 10.47 9.03
N THR A 30 -0.51 11.58 8.37
CA THR A 30 -0.03 11.61 7.00
C THR A 30 1.36 12.21 6.91
N VAL A 31 2.28 11.50 6.25
CA VAL A 31 3.65 11.95 5.98
C VAL A 31 3.87 11.99 4.48
N ASP A 32 4.37 13.13 3.99
CA ASP A 32 4.82 13.26 2.61
C ASP A 32 6.14 12.51 2.43
N VAL A 33 6.15 11.52 1.53
CA VAL A 33 7.35 10.77 1.22
C VAL A 33 8.24 11.63 0.33
N ALA A 34 9.37 12.04 0.89
CA ALA A 34 10.39 12.77 0.16
C ALA A 34 10.83 11.99 -1.09
N TRP A 35 11.07 12.72 -2.16
CA TRP A 35 11.40 12.17 -3.47
C TRP A 35 12.83 12.54 -3.87
N SER A 36 13.51 11.62 -4.55
CA SER A 36 14.82 11.87 -5.16
C SER A 36 14.91 11.16 -6.51
N SER A 37 15.33 11.88 -7.55
CA SER A 37 15.62 11.31 -8.87
C SER A 37 16.95 10.57 -8.94
N LEU A 38 17.80 10.70 -7.93
CA LEU A 38 19.17 10.19 -7.94
C LEU A 38 19.34 8.88 -7.18
N ASN A 39 18.39 8.53 -6.31
CA ASN A 39 18.56 7.42 -5.38
C ASN A 39 17.40 6.42 -5.48
N GLN A 40 17.74 5.22 -5.97
CA GLN A 40 16.82 4.09 -6.00
C GLN A 40 16.59 3.61 -4.56
N GLY A 41 15.34 3.34 -4.19
CA GLY A 41 15.01 2.87 -2.84
C GLY A 41 14.81 3.97 -1.79
N TYR A 42 14.77 5.25 -2.17
CA TYR A 42 14.49 6.32 -1.21
C TYR A 42 13.11 6.16 -0.54
N ILE A 43 12.11 5.70 -1.30
CA ILE A 43 10.80 5.33 -0.76
C ILE A 43 10.88 4.14 0.21
N ASN A 44 11.72 3.13 -0.09
CA ASN A 44 11.95 2.01 0.81
C ASN A 44 12.53 2.50 2.14
N ALA A 45 13.57 3.33 2.10
CA ALA A 45 14.16 3.91 3.30
C ALA A 45 13.16 4.77 4.09
N ALA A 46 12.36 5.59 3.40
CA ALA A 46 11.38 6.46 4.03
C ALA A 46 10.25 5.69 4.73
N ILE A 47 9.72 4.65 4.10
CA ILE A 47 8.59 3.88 4.63
C ILE A 47 9.07 2.84 5.65
N GLN A 48 10.12 2.07 5.32
CA GLN A 48 10.61 0.98 6.17
C GLN A 48 11.45 1.49 7.35
N GLY A 49 12.18 2.58 7.15
CA GLY A 49 12.95 3.25 8.21
C GLY A 49 12.09 4.09 9.15
N ASP A 50 10.78 4.10 8.96
CA ASP A 50 9.85 4.85 9.82
C ASP A 50 9.58 4.15 11.15
N THR A 51 10.63 4.13 11.97
CA THR A 51 10.69 3.44 13.25
C THR A 51 11.24 4.35 14.34
N THR A 52 10.92 4.04 15.59
CA THR A 52 11.53 4.65 16.76
C THR A 52 12.96 4.13 16.93
N ALA A 53 13.74 4.74 17.82
CA ALA A 53 15.07 4.24 18.16
C ALA A 53 15.08 2.79 18.71
N ALA A 54 13.93 2.30 19.21
CA ALA A 54 13.75 0.92 19.66
C ALA A 54 13.42 -0.06 18.52
N GLY A 55 13.26 0.42 17.27
CA GLY A 55 12.90 -0.38 16.10
C GLY A 55 11.39 -0.60 15.91
N GLU A 56 10.56 -0.09 16.82
CA GLU A 56 9.09 -0.14 16.69
C GLU A 56 8.61 0.87 15.64
N ARG A 57 7.47 0.64 14.99
CA ARG A 57 6.88 1.61 14.05
C ARG A 57 6.61 2.94 14.74
N ALA A 58 7.01 4.05 14.13
CA ALA A 58 6.84 5.37 14.76
C ALA A 58 5.37 5.81 14.85
N ASN A 59 4.53 5.41 13.88
CA ASN A 59 3.08 5.50 13.95
C ASN A 59 2.46 4.31 13.19
N PRO A 60 1.72 3.41 13.86
CA PRO A 60 1.13 2.23 13.23
C PRO A 60 -0.01 2.53 12.25
N ASN A 61 -0.60 3.73 12.31
CA ASN A 61 -1.71 4.17 11.45
C ASN A 61 -1.27 5.18 10.38
N ARG A 62 0.03 5.28 10.12
CA ARG A 62 0.56 6.27 9.20
C ARG A 62 0.16 6.02 7.76
N VAL A 63 -0.19 7.11 7.08
CA VAL A 63 -0.46 7.22 5.66
C VAL A 63 0.73 7.89 4.98
N TYR A 64 1.34 7.20 4.04
CA TYR A 64 2.44 7.72 3.23
C TYR A 64 1.90 8.36 1.96
N ARG A 65 2.02 9.69 1.83
CA ARG A 65 1.55 10.42 0.67
C ARG A 65 2.68 10.64 -0.33
N LEU A 66 2.46 10.23 -1.58
CA LEU A 66 3.41 10.39 -2.68
C LEU A 66 3.04 11.62 -3.52
N GLU A 67 4.04 12.41 -3.91
CA GLU A 67 3.84 13.62 -4.71
C GLU A 67 3.54 13.28 -6.18
N ARG A 68 2.59 13.99 -6.80
CA ARG A 68 2.25 13.82 -8.23
C ARG A 68 3.43 14.20 -9.14
N ASN A 69 3.41 13.69 -10.38
CA ASN A 69 4.49 13.86 -11.38
C ASN A 69 5.88 13.34 -10.93
N LYS A 70 5.93 12.48 -9.91
CA LYS A 70 7.18 11.85 -9.46
C LYS A 70 7.19 10.36 -9.78
N ILE A 71 8.38 9.86 -10.08
CA ILE A 71 8.66 8.42 -10.20
C ILE A 71 9.47 8.00 -8.98
N TYR A 72 8.93 7.05 -8.22
CA TYR A 72 9.54 6.46 -7.03
C TYR A 72 10.05 5.08 -7.39
N PHE A 73 11.38 4.92 -7.36
CA PHE A 73 12.05 3.65 -7.66
C PHE A 73 12.19 2.81 -6.40
N LEU A 74 11.67 1.58 -6.46
CA LEU A 74 11.80 0.59 -5.41
C LEU A 74 13.12 -0.18 -5.55
N ASN A 75 13.96 -0.24 -4.52
CA ASN A 75 15.15 -1.11 -4.54
C ASN A 75 14.91 -2.48 -3.90
N ALA A 76 13.75 -2.67 -3.27
CA ALA A 76 13.30 -3.91 -2.64
C ALA A 76 11.76 -3.88 -2.53
N PRO A 77 11.11 -5.00 -2.19
CA PRO A 77 9.70 -4.97 -1.79
C PRO A 77 9.50 -4.06 -0.56
N LEU A 78 8.38 -3.35 -0.52
CA LEU A 78 7.86 -2.73 0.70
C LEU A 78 7.16 -3.81 1.51
N ILE A 79 7.78 -4.21 2.61
CA ILE A 79 7.30 -5.28 3.48
C ILE A 79 6.49 -4.67 4.64
N ALA A 80 5.28 -5.17 4.87
CA ALA A 80 4.43 -4.75 5.97
C ALA A 80 3.97 -5.96 6.79
N THR A 81 4.73 -6.28 7.84
CA THR A 81 4.42 -7.43 8.72
C THR A 81 3.67 -6.95 9.95
N ASP A 82 2.40 -7.33 10.05
CA ASP A 82 1.54 -7.12 11.22
C ASP A 82 1.25 -5.65 11.54
N TRP A 83 1.27 -4.78 10.53
CA TRP A 83 0.87 -3.38 10.63
C TRP A 83 0.12 -2.91 9.37
N HIS A 84 -0.68 -1.85 9.52
CA HIS A 84 -1.50 -1.31 8.44
C HIS A 84 -0.65 -0.55 7.41
N PHE A 85 -0.51 -1.10 6.21
CA PHE A 85 0.20 -0.45 5.12
C PHE A 85 -0.71 0.52 4.37
N SER A 86 -0.46 1.83 4.52
CA SER A 86 -1.25 2.86 3.84
C SER A 86 -0.39 3.79 2.99
N VAL A 87 -0.60 3.76 1.67
CA VAL A 87 0.09 4.64 0.70
C VAL A 87 -0.95 5.30 -0.20
N ILE A 88 -0.88 6.62 -0.33
CA ILE A 88 -1.79 7.38 -1.19
C ILE A 88 -1.01 8.30 -2.13
N GLY A 89 -1.54 8.52 -3.33
CA GLY A 89 -1.09 9.63 -4.16
C GLY A 89 -1.69 10.95 -3.68
N ALA A 90 -0.93 12.03 -3.81
CA ALA A 90 -1.49 13.35 -3.58
C ALA A 90 -2.62 13.64 -4.56
N GLU A 91 -3.67 14.29 -4.06
CA GLU A 91 -4.80 14.72 -4.86
C GLU A 91 -4.38 15.78 -5.90
N PRO A 92 -5.01 15.80 -7.08
CA PRO A 92 -4.82 16.89 -8.04
C PRO A 92 -5.24 18.23 -7.41
N LYS A 93 -4.53 19.32 -7.74
CA LYS A 93 -4.82 20.68 -7.24
C LYS A 93 -5.97 21.35 -8.00
N GLY A 94 -7.10 20.64 -8.11
CA GLY A 94 -8.30 21.07 -8.81
C GLY A 94 -8.53 20.32 -10.13
N ALA A 95 -9.68 20.57 -10.75
CA ALA A 95 -10.16 19.82 -11.91
C ALA A 95 -9.30 19.98 -13.18
N ASP A 96 -8.55 21.08 -13.30
CA ASP A 96 -7.68 21.37 -14.44
C ASP A 96 -6.25 20.85 -14.26
N ASP A 97 -5.92 20.26 -13.10
CA ASP A 97 -4.59 19.73 -12.83
C ASP A 97 -4.35 18.45 -13.65
N LYS A 98 -3.45 18.55 -14.62
CA LYS A 98 -3.05 17.46 -15.53
C LYS A 98 -1.86 16.65 -15.01
N SER A 99 -1.45 16.86 -13.76
CA SER A 99 -0.36 16.09 -13.18
C SER A 99 -0.70 14.60 -13.15
N ALA A 100 0.25 13.78 -13.58
CA ALA A 100 0.13 12.34 -13.51
C ALA A 100 0.16 11.87 -12.05
N PRO A 101 -0.54 10.77 -11.72
CA PRO A 101 -0.36 10.11 -10.43
C PRO A 101 1.12 9.80 -10.16
N PRO A 102 1.55 9.73 -8.89
CA PRO A 102 2.87 9.22 -8.54
C PRO A 102 3.06 7.81 -9.10
N VAL A 103 4.22 7.57 -9.70
CA VAL A 103 4.57 6.28 -10.31
C VAL A 103 5.43 5.48 -9.34
N LEU A 104 5.02 4.24 -9.04
CA LEU A 104 5.88 3.23 -8.42
C LEU A 104 6.45 2.32 -9.51
N MET A 105 7.77 2.18 -9.52
CA MET A 105 8.50 1.49 -10.57
C MET A 105 9.67 0.68 -9.97
N PRO A 106 10.12 -0.44 -10.56
CA PRO A 106 11.18 -1.23 -9.96
C PRO A 106 12.52 -0.59 -10.31
N GLY A 107 13.23 -0.15 -9.27
CA GLY A 107 14.66 0.15 -9.33
C GLY A 107 15.50 -1.11 -9.09
N LYS A 108 16.81 -0.93 -9.13
CA LYS A 108 17.84 -1.91 -8.79
C LYS A 108 18.34 -1.69 -7.37
N ASP A 109 18.62 -2.78 -6.67
CA ASP A 109 19.46 -2.78 -5.47
C ASP A 109 20.95 -2.60 -5.82
N ASP A 110 21.80 -2.56 -4.80
CA ASP A 110 23.25 -2.43 -4.95
C ASP A 110 23.90 -3.63 -5.66
N GLN A 111 23.21 -4.78 -5.73
CA GLN A 111 23.63 -5.97 -6.47
C GLN A 111 23.04 -6.02 -7.89
N GLY A 112 22.21 -5.04 -8.28
CA GLY A 112 21.56 -4.99 -9.59
C GLY A 112 20.24 -5.78 -9.69
N ASN A 113 19.75 -6.39 -8.61
CA ASN A 113 18.46 -7.10 -8.60
C ASN A 113 17.30 -6.14 -8.46
N ARG A 114 16.10 -6.62 -8.79
CA ARG A 114 14.86 -5.85 -8.75
C ARG A 114 13.80 -6.55 -7.91
N PRO A 115 12.87 -5.80 -7.30
CA PRO A 115 11.70 -6.41 -6.69
C PRO A 115 10.78 -7.02 -7.76
N ASN A 116 10.49 -8.31 -7.61
CA ASN A 116 9.41 -9.01 -8.31
C ASN A 116 8.03 -8.77 -7.68
N ILE A 117 8.02 -8.29 -6.43
CA ILE A 117 6.83 -7.86 -5.69
C ILE A 117 7.06 -6.46 -5.14
N TYR A 118 6.13 -5.53 -5.36
CA TYR A 118 6.35 -4.16 -4.88
C TYR A 118 5.93 -4.01 -3.44
N ILE A 119 4.81 -4.63 -3.06
CA ILE A 119 4.25 -4.55 -1.72
C ILE A 119 3.94 -5.97 -1.26
N TYR A 120 4.52 -6.37 -0.14
CA TYR A 120 4.28 -7.66 0.49
C TYR A 120 3.79 -7.43 1.92
N ALA A 121 2.54 -7.78 2.21
CA ALA A 121 1.90 -7.37 3.47
C ALA A 121 1.11 -8.50 4.15
N SER A 122 1.30 -8.65 5.47
CA SER A 122 0.46 -9.48 6.34
C SER A 122 -0.55 -8.67 7.17
N GLY A 123 -0.43 -7.34 7.22
CA GLY A 123 -1.43 -6.47 7.82
C GLY A 123 -2.45 -5.95 6.81
N ASP A 124 -3.38 -5.11 7.30
CA ASP A 124 -4.34 -4.39 6.47
C ASP A 124 -3.63 -3.50 5.43
N ILE A 125 -4.27 -3.29 4.28
CA ILE A 125 -3.69 -2.52 3.17
C ILE A 125 -4.67 -1.42 2.74
N THR A 126 -4.18 -0.21 2.53
CA THR A 126 -4.90 0.87 1.85
C THR A 126 -4.01 1.54 0.84
N ILE A 127 -4.36 1.44 -0.44
CA ILE A 127 -3.59 1.99 -1.54
C ILE A 127 -4.51 2.77 -2.46
N LYS A 128 -4.21 4.06 -2.65
CA LYS A 128 -5.03 4.94 -3.49
C LYS A 128 -4.23 5.84 -4.40
N GLY A 129 -4.70 6.04 -5.63
CA GLY A 129 -4.16 7.09 -6.50
C GLY A 129 -2.71 6.86 -6.95
N ILE A 130 -2.26 5.61 -7.06
CA ILE A 130 -0.89 5.25 -7.44
C ILE A 130 -0.88 4.65 -8.84
N TRP A 131 0.14 4.99 -9.64
CA TRP A 131 0.45 4.27 -10.88
C TRP A 131 1.58 3.27 -10.65
N PHE A 132 1.23 2.00 -10.60
CA PHE A 132 2.15 0.87 -10.61
C PHE A 132 2.61 0.54 -12.04
N PHE A 133 3.91 0.60 -12.28
CA PHE A 133 4.49 0.47 -13.62
C PHE A 133 5.65 -0.52 -13.61
N ALA A 134 5.49 -1.66 -14.28
CA ALA A 134 6.44 -2.77 -14.25
C ALA A 134 7.43 -2.81 -15.42
N TYR A 135 7.33 -1.92 -16.40
CA TYR A 135 8.31 -1.92 -17.49
C TYR A 135 9.68 -1.48 -16.99
N LEU A 136 10.70 -2.19 -17.46
CA LEU A 136 12.08 -1.96 -17.07
C LEU A 136 12.69 -0.83 -17.91
N THR A 137 13.54 -0.01 -17.29
CA THR A 137 14.33 1.02 -18.00
C THR A 137 15.54 0.46 -18.75
N ASP A 138 15.83 -0.84 -18.62
CA ASP A 138 17.00 -1.44 -19.27
C ASP A 138 16.70 -1.80 -20.73
N PRO A 139 17.58 -1.42 -21.68
CA PRO A 139 17.45 -1.87 -23.07
C PRO A 139 17.47 -3.41 -23.16
N GLY A 140 16.45 -3.99 -23.80
CA GLY A 140 16.41 -5.42 -24.14
C GLY A 140 16.00 -6.35 -22.99
N VAL A 141 15.50 -5.84 -21.87
CA VAL A 141 14.90 -6.66 -20.81
C VAL A 141 13.38 -6.54 -20.88
N ASP A 142 12.73 -7.58 -21.40
CA ASP A 142 11.27 -7.66 -21.49
C ASP A 142 10.65 -7.95 -20.13
N GLN A 143 9.83 -7.00 -19.65
CA GLN A 143 8.97 -7.06 -18.45
C GLN A 143 9.66 -7.56 -17.16
N THR A 144 9.03 -7.33 -16.02
CA THR A 144 9.43 -8.04 -14.82
C THR A 144 8.91 -9.49 -14.96
N THR A 145 9.59 -10.45 -14.35
CA THR A 145 9.47 -11.88 -14.66
C THR A 145 8.05 -12.45 -14.51
N SER A 146 7.85 -13.64 -15.05
CA SER A 146 6.56 -14.34 -15.19
C SER A 146 5.89 -14.80 -13.88
N ASP A 147 6.29 -14.30 -12.71
CA ASP A 147 5.73 -14.61 -11.38
C ASP A 147 5.42 -13.34 -10.55
N ASP A 148 5.47 -12.17 -11.18
CA ASP A 148 5.53 -10.89 -10.47
C ASP A 148 4.14 -10.34 -10.13
N ALA A 149 3.99 -9.79 -8.92
CA ALA A 149 2.76 -9.16 -8.45
C ALA A 149 3.04 -7.73 -7.95
N PHE A 150 2.22 -6.74 -8.29
CA PHE A 150 2.39 -5.43 -7.65
C PHE A 150 2.15 -5.51 -6.14
N ILE A 151 1.01 -6.10 -5.75
CA ILE A 151 0.63 -6.24 -4.35
C ILE A 151 0.44 -7.71 -4.03
N PHE A 152 1.09 -8.19 -2.97
CA PHE A 152 0.91 -9.53 -2.45
C PHE A 152 0.45 -9.48 -0.99
N ALA A 153 -0.83 -9.77 -0.77
CA ALA A 153 -1.43 -9.82 0.56
C ALA A 153 -1.43 -11.26 1.12
N VAL A 154 -0.74 -11.49 2.22
CA VAL A 154 -0.55 -12.84 2.79
C VAL A 154 -1.20 -13.02 4.17
N GLY A 155 -1.67 -11.94 4.79
CA GLY A 155 -2.27 -11.97 6.12
C GLY A 155 -3.69 -12.51 6.15
N ASP A 156 -3.99 -13.35 7.13
CA ASP A 156 -5.34 -13.84 7.37
C ASP A 156 -6.23 -12.74 7.98
N SER A 157 -7.51 -12.72 7.61
CA SER A 157 -8.54 -11.82 8.15
C SER A 157 -8.20 -10.33 8.03
N THR A 158 -7.48 -9.96 6.97
CA THR A 158 -7.07 -8.57 6.69
C THR A 158 -8.09 -7.84 5.84
N ARG A 159 -8.15 -6.52 6.01
CA ARG A 159 -8.92 -5.61 5.17
C ARG A 159 -8.02 -4.92 4.16
N ILE A 160 -8.40 -5.01 2.89
CA ILE A 160 -7.59 -4.56 1.76
C ILE A 160 -8.42 -3.61 0.89
N ILE A 161 -7.95 -2.36 0.77
CA ILE A 161 -8.61 -1.28 0.02
C ILE A 161 -7.69 -0.82 -1.11
N ILE A 162 -8.11 -1.04 -2.35
CA ILE A 162 -7.36 -0.71 -3.56
C ILE A 162 -8.25 0.17 -4.46
N GLN A 163 -7.98 1.48 -4.48
CA GLN A 163 -8.84 2.42 -5.19
C GLN A 163 -8.08 3.41 -6.08
N ASP A 164 -8.66 3.77 -7.23
CA ASP A 164 -8.16 4.86 -8.08
C ASP A 164 -6.70 4.66 -8.56
N ASN A 165 -6.25 3.40 -8.69
CA ASN A 165 -4.88 3.07 -9.10
C ASN A 165 -4.79 2.71 -10.59
N ILE A 166 -3.57 2.81 -11.13
CA ILE A 166 -3.23 2.30 -12.46
C ILE A 166 -2.22 1.15 -12.28
N PHE A 167 -2.48 0.00 -12.87
CA PHE A 167 -1.57 -1.16 -12.89
C PHE A 167 -1.15 -1.44 -14.33
N ASP A 168 0.15 -1.43 -14.62
CA ASP A 168 0.65 -1.44 -15.99
C ASP A 168 1.88 -2.34 -16.17
N GLY A 169 1.73 -3.40 -16.95
CA GLY A 169 2.85 -4.19 -17.48
C GLY A 169 3.37 -5.33 -16.60
N ALA A 170 2.70 -5.67 -15.49
CA ALA A 170 3.09 -6.78 -14.61
C ALA A 170 2.37 -8.09 -14.99
N HIS A 171 2.83 -9.22 -14.47
CA HIS A 171 2.08 -10.47 -14.59
C HIS A 171 0.79 -10.45 -13.76
N VAL A 172 0.85 -10.04 -12.49
CA VAL A 172 -0.32 -9.96 -11.60
C VAL A 172 -0.41 -8.56 -10.98
N ALA A 173 -1.60 -7.96 -10.93
CA ALA A 173 -1.76 -6.71 -10.17
C ALA A 173 -1.93 -6.99 -8.68
N LEU A 174 -2.92 -7.81 -8.34
CA LEU A 174 -3.27 -8.12 -6.95
C LEU A 174 -3.17 -9.62 -6.73
N SER A 175 -2.24 -10.05 -5.87
CA SER A 175 -2.04 -11.43 -5.47
C SER A 175 -2.37 -11.63 -3.99
N SER A 176 -2.85 -12.82 -3.64
CA SER A 176 -3.33 -13.12 -2.30
C SER A 176 -3.14 -14.57 -1.89
N LYS A 177 -2.68 -14.79 -0.64
CA LYS A 177 -2.61 -16.09 0.04
C LYS A 177 -3.35 -16.16 1.38
N GLY A 178 -3.76 -15.02 1.93
CA GLY A 178 -4.42 -14.97 3.23
C GLY A 178 -5.86 -15.44 3.18
N LYS A 179 -6.31 -16.08 4.26
CA LYS A 179 -7.69 -16.56 4.44
C LYS A 179 -8.58 -15.44 4.94
N TRP A 180 -9.87 -15.47 4.59
CA TRP A 180 -10.90 -14.58 5.11
C TRP A 180 -10.61 -13.08 4.91
N GLN A 181 -9.86 -12.74 3.87
CA GLN A 181 -9.56 -11.35 3.55
C GLN A 181 -10.79 -10.66 2.95
N ASP A 182 -10.99 -9.40 3.33
CA ASP A 182 -12.01 -8.52 2.78
C ASP A 182 -11.36 -7.53 1.80
N TRP A 183 -11.78 -7.59 0.54
CA TRP A 183 -11.26 -6.80 -0.58
C TRP A 183 -12.28 -5.77 -1.07
N LEU A 184 -11.86 -4.51 -1.11
CA LEU A 184 -12.54 -3.42 -1.80
C LEU A 184 -11.66 -2.93 -2.94
N ILE A 185 -12.04 -3.22 -4.18
CA ILE A 185 -11.27 -2.95 -5.39
C ILE A 185 -12.12 -2.09 -6.33
N GLU A 186 -11.83 -0.79 -6.40
CA GLU A 186 -12.69 0.16 -7.12
C GLU A 186 -11.94 1.18 -7.97
N ASN A 187 -12.54 1.57 -9.09
CA ASN A 187 -12.06 2.68 -9.92
C ASN A 187 -10.60 2.52 -10.41
N ASN A 188 -10.11 1.29 -10.52
CA ASN A 188 -8.74 1.04 -10.96
C ASN A 188 -8.68 0.84 -12.48
N HIS A 189 -7.54 1.13 -13.07
CA HIS A 189 -7.21 0.82 -14.45
C HIS A 189 -6.10 -0.22 -14.48
N ALA A 190 -6.39 -1.43 -14.95
CA ALA A 190 -5.42 -2.48 -15.16
C ALA A 190 -5.15 -2.65 -16.65
N ARG A 191 -3.88 -2.61 -17.06
CA ARG A 191 -3.51 -2.82 -18.44
C ARG A 191 -2.21 -3.56 -18.63
N ASN A 192 -2.12 -4.24 -19.77
CA ASN A 192 -0.93 -4.98 -20.18
C ASN A 192 -0.50 -6.02 -19.13
N LEU A 193 -1.48 -6.67 -18.50
CA LEU A 193 -1.21 -7.73 -17.54
C LEU A 193 -1.12 -9.05 -18.28
N LEU A 194 0.09 -9.44 -18.69
CA LEU A 194 0.33 -10.62 -19.52
C LEU A 194 1.46 -11.45 -18.91
N GLY A 195 1.32 -12.77 -18.96
CA GLY A 195 2.37 -13.70 -18.60
C GLY A 195 3.03 -14.33 -19.83
N ASN A 196 4.29 -14.73 -19.69
CA ASN A 196 5.07 -15.34 -20.76
C ASN A 196 4.70 -16.80 -21.07
N TYR A 197 3.83 -17.40 -20.26
CA TYR A 197 3.51 -18.82 -20.34
C TYR A 197 2.27 -19.13 -21.19
N SER A 198 1.29 -18.22 -21.20
CA SER A 198 -0.01 -18.44 -21.85
C SER A 198 -0.79 -17.14 -21.93
N TRP A 199 -1.64 -17.04 -22.94
CA TRP A 199 -2.66 -15.99 -23.12
C TRP A 199 -3.69 -15.91 -22.00
N TYR A 200 -3.83 -16.95 -21.16
CA TYR A 200 -4.71 -16.95 -19.97
C TYR A 200 -4.01 -16.48 -18.70
N ILE A 201 -2.71 -16.23 -18.75
CA ILE A 201 -1.86 -15.89 -17.61
C ILE A 201 -1.61 -14.37 -17.68
N GLY A 202 -1.81 -13.67 -16.58
CA GLY A 202 -1.90 -12.20 -16.60
C GLY A 202 -3.10 -11.66 -15.84
N HIS A 203 -3.07 -11.67 -14.50
CA HIS A 203 -4.29 -11.50 -13.70
C HIS A 203 -4.41 -10.10 -13.10
N PHE A 204 -5.60 -9.48 -13.21
CA PHE A 204 -5.89 -8.32 -12.37
C PHE A 204 -5.99 -8.73 -10.89
N MET A 205 -6.69 -9.82 -10.58
CA MET A 205 -6.70 -10.41 -9.25
C MET A 205 -6.42 -11.91 -9.28
N HIS A 206 -5.50 -12.37 -8.42
CA HIS A 206 -5.16 -13.76 -8.20
C HIS A 206 -5.29 -14.09 -6.70
N HIS A 207 -6.35 -14.80 -6.35
CA HIS A 207 -6.59 -15.30 -4.99
C HIS A 207 -6.28 -16.81 -4.94
N GLU A 208 -5.23 -17.17 -4.20
CA GLU A 208 -4.67 -18.52 -4.21
C GLU A 208 -5.51 -19.51 -3.41
N LYS A 209 -6.51 -20.14 -4.04
CA LYS A 209 -7.20 -21.38 -3.58
C LYS A 209 -7.43 -21.52 -2.07
N VAL A 210 -7.69 -20.42 -1.37
CA VAL A 210 -7.96 -20.34 0.07
C VAL A 210 -9.35 -19.71 0.27
N PRO A 211 -9.99 -19.88 1.45
CA PRO A 211 -11.25 -19.23 1.73
C PRO A 211 -11.13 -17.71 1.71
N GLY A 212 -12.01 -17.04 0.96
CA GLY A 212 -12.10 -15.58 0.89
C GLY A 212 -13.16 -15.02 1.85
N GLY A 213 -12.99 -13.77 2.26
CA GLY A 213 -14.02 -13.00 2.97
C GLY A 213 -15.02 -12.38 2.00
N THR A 214 -15.10 -11.06 2.01
CA THR A 214 -15.97 -10.22 1.19
C THR A 214 -15.17 -9.60 0.06
N PHE A 215 -15.58 -9.80 -1.19
CA PHE A 215 -14.92 -9.26 -2.36
C PHE A 215 -15.89 -8.31 -3.06
N ILE A 216 -15.53 -7.03 -3.10
CA ILE A 216 -16.26 -5.99 -3.85
C ILE A 216 -15.32 -5.46 -4.92
N VAL A 217 -15.63 -5.79 -6.18
CA VAL A 217 -14.85 -5.39 -7.35
C VAL A 217 -15.78 -4.62 -8.27
N ARG A 218 -15.66 -3.29 -8.34
CA ARG A 218 -16.54 -2.46 -9.18
C ARG A 218 -15.84 -1.30 -9.88
N ASN A 219 -16.36 -0.88 -11.02
CA ASN A 219 -15.87 0.27 -11.78
C ASN A 219 -14.38 0.16 -12.17
N ASN A 220 -13.88 -1.05 -12.43
CA ASN A 220 -12.49 -1.25 -12.83
C ASN A 220 -12.39 -1.42 -14.35
N THR A 221 -11.46 -0.74 -15.00
CA THR A 221 -11.16 -0.93 -16.42
C THR A 221 -10.03 -1.93 -16.56
N MET A 222 -10.23 -2.98 -17.36
CA MET A 222 -9.20 -3.99 -17.65
C MET A 222 -8.97 -4.07 -19.15
N PHE A 223 -7.75 -3.79 -19.61
CA PHE A 223 -7.40 -3.75 -21.03
C PHE A 223 -6.13 -4.52 -21.31
N ASN A 224 -6.15 -5.45 -22.27
CA ASN A 224 -4.98 -6.27 -22.59
C ASN A 224 -4.44 -7.04 -21.37
N CYS A 225 -5.34 -7.73 -20.66
CA CYS A 225 -5.02 -8.60 -19.52
C CYS A 225 -5.32 -10.07 -19.89
N GLY A 226 -4.47 -11.01 -19.49
CA GLY A 226 -4.65 -12.44 -19.75
C GLY A 226 -5.82 -13.07 -18.97
N GLY A 227 -6.14 -12.53 -17.80
CA GLY A 227 -7.26 -12.94 -16.96
C GLY A 227 -7.74 -11.81 -16.04
N PHE A 228 -9.06 -11.74 -15.83
CA PHE A 228 -9.64 -10.73 -14.94
C PHE A 228 -9.51 -11.14 -13.47
N THR A 229 -9.96 -12.35 -13.15
CA THR A 229 -9.89 -12.89 -11.80
C THR A 229 -9.58 -14.38 -11.84
N TRP A 230 -8.55 -14.78 -11.10
CA TRP A 230 -8.36 -16.16 -10.67
C TRP A 230 -8.78 -16.26 -9.20
N ALA A 231 -9.99 -16.72 -8.96
CA ALA A 231 -10.52 -16.99 -7.63
C ALA A 231 -11.15 -18.38 -7.63
N VAL A 232 -10.91 -19.16 -6.58
CA VAL A 232 -11.61 -20.44 -6.37
C VAL A 232 -12.82 -20.13 -5.50
N PRO A 233 -14.05 -20.54 -5.88
CA PRO A 233 -15.28 -20.10 -5.22
C PRO A 233 -15.36 -20.61 -3.77
N LEU A 234 -14.73 -19.88 -2.87
CA LEU A 234 -14.66 -20.11 -1.43
C LEU A 234 -14.88 -18.78 -0.66
N GLU A 235 -15.33 -17.74 -1.35
CA GLU A 235 -15.63 -16.43 -0.77
C GLU A 235 -16.96 -16.46 -0.02
N LYS A 236 -17.06 -15.72 1.09
CA LYS A 236 -18.34 -15.49 1.78
C LYS A 236 -19.29 -14.65 0.92
N TYR A 237 -18.74 -13.68 0.19
CA TYR A 237 -19.50 -12.78 -0.68
C TYR A 237 -18.61 -12.27 -1.80
N LEU A 238 -19.13 -12.24 -3.03
CA LEU A 238 -18.48 -11.68 -4.21
C LEU A 238 -19.47 -10.79 -4.98
N LEU A 239 -19.15 -9.50 -5.08
CA LEU A 239 -19.74 -8.57 -6.03
C LEU A 239 -18.69 -8.23 -7.08
N PHE A 240 -18.99 -8.53 -8.35
CA PHE A 240 -18.13 -8.20 -9.48
C PHE A 240 -18.94 -7.45 -10.53
N GLU A 241 -18.74 -6.13 -10.62
CA GLU A 241 -19.36 -5.23 -11.58
C GLU A 241 -18.27 -4.61 -12.46
N HIS A 242 -18.27 -4.94 -13.75
CA HIS A 242 -17.28 -4.42 -14.71
C HIS A 242 -17.85 -3.27 -15.54
#